data_AF-A0A9N8DPW1-F1
#
_entry.id   AF-A0A9N8DPW1-F1
#
_cell.length_a   1.000
_cell.length_b   1.000
_cell.length_c   1.000
_cell.angle_alpha   90.00
_cell.angle_beta   90.00
_cell.angle_gamma   90.00
#
_symmetry.space_group_name_H-M   'P 1'
#
loop_
_entity.id
_entity.type
_entity.pdbx_description
1 polymer ?
#
loop_
_entity_poly.entity_id
_entity_poly.type
_entity_poly.pdbx_seq_one_letter_code
_entity_poly.pdbx_strand_id
1 'polypeptide(L)'
;MTIRKTTTAIALALLWAPNMNQAFQQSHVPVHRPLSALTAVSPGDAAANDSSALSLDFEALDRKNASRKKFGLKPVTPEEFLENEAAVAQMALEQQQRVVELQQQRQSQPTPAFPGFLDKMLDNVLPDTCESNFDCEAPKVCCDFGVSKVCCAGGPKQRSREGELALVPVPVDVMPPNNRY
;
A
#
# COMPACT_ATOMS: atom_id res chain seq x y z
N MET A 1 65.11 32.47 8.48
CA MET A 1 64.52 31.69 9.60
C MET A 1 63.38 30.86 9.05
N THR A 2 63.44 29.56 9.29
CA THR A 2 62.86 28.51 8.44
C THR A 2 61.55 28.01 9.04
N ILE A 3 60.42 28.19 8.35
CA ILE A 3 59.11 27.69 8.77
C ILE A 3 58.93 26.27 8.21
N ARG A 4 59.00 25.27 9.09
CA ARG A 4 58.79 23.86 8.75
C ARG A 4 57.29 23.57 8.64
N LYS A 5 56.86 23.08 7.47
CA LYS A 5 55.54 22.50 7.23
C LYS A 5 55.55 21.07 7.77
N THR A 6 54.68 20.75 8.72
CA THR A 6 54.43 19.36 9.15
C THR A 6 53.15 18.87 8.49
N THR A 7 53.32 18.08 7.45
CA THR A 7 52.33 17.18 6.84
C THR A 7 52.13 15.99 7.77
N THR A 8 50.95 15.85 8.37
CA THR A 8 50.59 14.65 9.14
C THR A 8 49.84 13.70 8.22
N ALA A 9 50.44 12.52 8.00
CA ALA A 9 49.97 11.49 7.12
C ALA A 9 48.85 10.64 7.75
N ILE A 10 47.94 10.23 6.86
CA ILE A 10 46.89 9.23 6.98
C ILE A 10 47.49 7.86 7.35
N ALA A 11 46.96 7.17 8.35
CA ALA A 11 47.24 5.75 8.56
C ALA A 11 46.04 4.98 9.15
N LEU A 12 45.51 4.11 8.29
CA LEU A 12 45.01 2.76 8.54
C LEU A 12 44.15 2.47 9.78
N ALA A 13 42.85 2.27 9.56
CA ALA A 13 42.05 1.28 10.30
C ALA A 13 40.86 0.80 9.45
N LEU A 14 41.13 0.05 8.38
CA LEU A 14 40.13 -0.66 7.56
C LEU A 14 40.49 -2.13 7.50
N LEU A 15 40.38 -2.83 8.63
CA LEU A 15 40.50 -4.28 8.66
C LEU A 15 39.62 -4.80 9.82
N TRP A 16 38.41 -5.24 9.48
CA TRP A 16 37.78 -6.53 9.86
C TRP A 16 36.25 -6.43 9.69
N ALA A 17 35.76 -6.88 8.53
CA ALA A 17 34.36 -7.26 8.35
C ALA A 17 34.33 -8.77 8.06
N PRO A 18 33.64 -9.60 8.87
CA PRO A 18 33.46 -11.00 8.56
C PRO A 18 32.49 -11.16 7.38
N ASN A 19 33.01 -11.88 6.38
CA ASN A 19 32.33 -12.39 5.21
C ASN A 19 31.29 -13.45 5.63
N MET A 20 30.01 -13.06 5.75
CA MET A 20 28.88 -13.98 5.89
C MET A 20 28.22 -14.20 4.54
N ASN A 21 28.86 -15.01 3.71
CA ASN A 21 28.26 -15.58 2.52
C ASN A 21 27.98 -17.06 2.81
N GLN A 22 26.89 -17.34 3.52
CA GLN A 22 26.32 -18.69 3.55
C GLN A 22 25.03 -18.70 2.75
N ALA A 23 25.12 -19.43 1.64
CA ALA A 23 24.07 -19.73 0.70
C ALA A 23 22.85 -20.33 1.41
N PHE A 24 21.78 -19.55 1.47
CA PHE A 24 20.44 -20.10 1.61
C PHE A 24 19.97 -20.48 0.22
N GLN A 25 20.00 -21.77 -0.10
CA GLN A 25 19.37 -22.33 -1.28
C GLN A 25 17.86 -22.07 -1.17
N GLN A 26 17.41 -20.96 -1.75
CA GLN A 26 16.00 -20.76 -2.02
C GLN A 26 15.64 -21.66 -3.20
N SER A 27 14.78 -22.63 -2.96
CA SER A 27 14.01 -23.31 -3.98
C SER A 27 13.20 -22.28 -4.76
N HIS A 28 13.76 -21.81 -5.87
CA HIS A 28 13.08 -20.94 -6.83
C HIS A 28 11.99 -21.77 -7.50
N VAL A 29 10.73 -21.57 -7.11
CA VAL A 29 9.61 -21.96 -7.96
C VAL A 29 9.54 -20.93 -9.08
N PRO A 30 9.74 -21.31 -10.35
CA PRO A 30 9.68 -20.37 -11.45
C PRO A 30 8.21 -20.02 -11.72
N VAL A 31 7.68 -19.01 -11.05
CA VAL A 31 6.50 -18.29 -11.54
C VAL A 31 7.01 -17.26 -12.54
N HIS A 32 7.43 -17.73 -13.72
CA HIS A 32 7.48 -16.89 -14.91
C HIS A 32 6.03 -16.56 -15.29
N ARG A 33 5.46 -15.53 -14.66
CA ARG A 33 4.41 -14.76 -15.31
C ARG A 33 5.12 -13.75 -16.22
N PRO A 34 5.04 -13.89 -17.55
CA PRO A 34 5.61 -12.89 -18.43
C PRO A 34 4.94 -11.55 -18.16
N LEU A 35 5.72 -10.58 -17.71
CA LEU A 35 5.44 -9.14 -17.82
C LEU A 35 5.48 -8.80 -19.31
N SER A 36 4.43 -9.17 -20.02
CA SER A 36 4.11 -8.67 -21.34
C SER A 36 2.63 -8.32 -21.28
N ALA A 37 2.31 -7.10 -21.70
CA ALA A 37 1.01 -6.46 -21.57
C ALA A 37 0.71 -5.85 -20.17
N LEU A 38 1.50 -4.85 -19.79
CA LEU A 38 0.89 -3.60 -19.33
C LEU A 38 0.04 -3.08 -20.50
N THR A 39 -1.18 -3.58 -20.64
CA THR A 39 -2.22 -2.86 -21.36
C THR A 39 -2.45 -1.60 -20.56
N ALA A 40 -1.95 -0.48 -21.08
CA ALA A 40 -2.59 0.80 -20.85
C ALA A 40 -4.10 0.56 -20.98
N VAL A 41 -4.83 0.75 -19.89
CA VAL A 41 -6.29 0.93 -19.98
C VAL A 41 -6.46 2.27 -20.68
N SER A 42 -6.46 2.21 -22.01
CA SER A 42 -6.97 3.27 -22.85
C SER A 42 -8.45 3.43 -22.53
N PRO A 43 -8.92 4.62 -22.13
CA PRO A 43 -10.32 4.96 -22.22
C PRO A 43 -10.59 5.27 -23.69
N GLY A 44 -10.80 4.23 -24.50
CA GLY A 44 -10.98 4.40 -25.93
C GLY A 44 -10.81 3.09 -26.65
N ASP A 45 -11.90 2.34 -26.73
CA ASP A 45 -12.33 1.64 -27.96
C ASP A 45 -13.66 0.93 -27.68
N ALA A 46 -14.73 1.71 -27.69
CA ALA A 46 -16.04 1.26 -28.16
C ALA A 46 -16.46 2.26 -29.24
N ALA A 47 -15.83 2.12 -30.41
CA ALA A 47 -16.20 2.86 -31.59
C ALA A 47 -17.57 2.38 -32.11
N ALA A 48 -18.40 3.37 -32.41
CA ALA A 48 -19.42 3.37 -33.45
C ALA A 48 -20.66 2.49 -33.22
N ASN A 49 -21.61 3.03 -32.46
CA ASN A 49 -22.93 3.25 -33.06
C ASN A 49 -23.45 4.64 -32.68
N ASP A 50 -23.39 5.53 -33.65
CA ASP A 50 -23.68 6.97 -33.55
C ASP A 50 -25.19 7.22 -33.56
N SER A 51 -25.85 6.81 -32.47
CA SER A 51 -27.25 7.15 -32.13
C SER A 51 -27.49 7.18 -30.61
N SER A 52 -26.43 7.10 -29.80
CA SER A 52 -26.47 6.74 -28.37
C SER A 52 -26.34 7.93 -27.42
N ALA A 53 -26.90 9.10 -27.76
CA ALA A 53 -26.84 10.27 -26.88
C ALA A 53 -27.73 10.14 -25.62
N LEU A 54 -28.66 9.16 -25.59
CA LEU A 54 -29.55 8.90 -24.45
C LEU A 54 -29.96 7.41 -24.33
N SER A 55 -29.20 6.48 -24.93
CA SER A 55 -29.47 5.05 -24.70
C SER A 55 -28.92 4.70 -23.33
N LEU A 56 -29.79 4.73 -22.31
CA LEU A 56 -29.53 4.10 -21.02
C LEU A 56 -28.90 2.73 -21.28
N ASP A 57 -27.75 2.46 -20.68
CA ASP A 57 -27.06 1.19 -20.82
C ASP A 57 -27.81 0.11 -20.01
N PHE A 58 -28.95 -0.33 -20.55
CA PHE A 58 -29.84 -1.31 -19.92
C PHE A 58 -29.12 -2.64 -19.66
N GLU A 59 -28.13 -2.99 -20.49
CA GLU A 59 -27.32 -4.18 -20.28
C GLU A 59 -26.47 -4.06 -18.99
N ALA A 60 -25.87 -2.88 -18.76
CA ALA A 60 -25.13 -2.61 -17.53
C ALA A 60 -26.03 -2.63 -16.29
N LEU A 61 -27.27 -2.12 -16.39
CA LEU A 61 -28.28 -2.20 -15.33
C LEU A 61 -28.63 -3.66 -15.00
N ASP A 62 -28.93 -4.47 -16.02
CA ASP A 62 -29.28 -5.88 -15.85
C ASP A 62 -28.13 -6.67 -15.24
N ARG A 63 -26.88 -6.39 -15.64
CA ARG A 63 -25.68 -7.02 -15.08
C ARG A 63 -25.47 -6.66 -13.60
N LYS A 64 -25.70 -5.40 -13.20
CA LYS A 64 -25.67 -5.00 -11.78
C LYS A 64 -26.79 -5.68 -11.00
N ASN A 65 -28.00 -5.73 -11.54
CA ASN A 65 -29.16 -6.37 -10.90
C ASN A 65 -29.00 -7.89 -10.77
N ALA A 66 -28.43 -8.56 -11.77
CA ALA A 66 -28.09 -9.97 -11.71
C ALA A 66 -27.08 -10.25 -10.59
N SER A 67 -26.08 -9.38 -10.43
CA SER A 67 -25.09 -9.50 -9.35
C SER A 67 -25.73 -9.28 -7.98
N ARG A 68 -26.56 -8.25 -7.82
CA ARG A 68 -27.29 -7.97 -6.56
C ARG A 68 -28.23 -9.10 -6.17
N LYS A 69 -28.92 -9.70 -7.14
CA LYS A 69 -29.78 -10.87 -6.93
C LYS A 69 -29.00 -12.06 -6.36
N LYS A 70 -27.76 -12.29 -6.84
CA LYS A 70 -26.88 -13.37 -6.29
C LYS A 70 -26.54 -13.14 -4.81
N PHE A 71 -26.50 -11.90 -4.35
CA PHE A 71 -26.25 -11.54 -2.96
C PHE A 71 -27.52 -11.28 -2.14
N GLY A 72 -28.72 -11.59 -2.67
CA GLY A 72 -29.99 -11.35 -1.98
C GLY A 72 -30.33 -9.87 -1.77
N LEU A 73 -29.70 -8.96 -2.52
CA LEU A 73 -29.98 -7.52 -2.46
C LEU A 73 -31.12 -7.16 -3.42
N LYS A 74 -31.89 -6.12 -3.07
CA LYS A 74 -32.95 -5.59 -3.94
C LYS A 74 -32.35 -5.06 -5.25
N PRO A 75 -33.00 -5.30 -6.41
CA PRO A 75 -32.57 -4.72 -7.68
C PRO A 75 -32.65 -3.19 -7.62
N VAL A 76 -31.72 -2.54 -8.30
CA VAL A 76 -31.65 -1.08 -8.48
C VAL A 76 -32.60 -0.69 -9.61
N THR A 77 -33.31 0.42 -9.44
CA THR A 77 -34.18 0.95 -10.49
C THR A 77 -33.37 1.67 -11.57
N PRO A 78 -33.89 1.84 -12.80
CA PRO A 78 -33.18 2.60 -13.84
C PRO A 78 -32.85 4.04 -13.42
N GLU A 79 -33.73 4.66 -12.63
CA GLU A 79 -33.58 6.02 -12.10
C GLU A 79 -32.41 6.09 -11.11
N GLU A 80 -32.39 5.20 -10.12
CA GLU A 80 -31.29 5.10 -9.15
C GLU A 80 -29.95 4.78 -9.85
N PHE A 81 -29.99 3.97 -10.91
CA PHE A 81 -28.79 3.65 -11.66
C PHE A 81 -28.21 4.88 -12.36
N LEU A 82 -29.05 5.69 -13.01
CA LEU A 82 -28.63 6.95 -13.64
C LEU A 82 -28.03 7.92 -12.62
N GLU A 83 -28.66 8.08 -11.46
CA GLU A 83 -28.15 8.95 -10.39
C GLU A 83 -26.79 8.48 -9.88
N ASN A 84 -26.62 7.17 -9.68
CA ASN A 84 -25.34 6.61 -9.25
C ASN A 84 -24.24 6.78 -10.30
N GLU A 85 -24.56 6.62 -11.58
CA GLU A 85 -23.58 6.86 -12.66
C GLU A 85 -23.20 8.33 -12.78
N ALA A 86 -24.18 9.24 -12.65
CA ALA A 86 -23.92 10.67 -12.59
C ALA A 86 -23.02 11.05 -11.40
N ALA A 87 -23.27 10.47 -10.22
CA ALA A 87 -22.45 10.70 -9.03
C ALA A 87 -21.01 10.18 -9.21
N VAL A 88 -20.84 8.98 -9.79
CA VAL A 88 -19.51 8.42 -10.08
C VAL A 88 -18.76 9.28 -11.12
N ALA A 89 -19.46 9.75 -12.16
CA ALA A 89 -18.87 10.64 -13.17
C ALA A 89 -18.39 11.96 -12.55
N GLN A 90 -19.18 12.57 -11.67
CA GLN A 90 -18.78 13.78 -10.95
C GLN A 90 -17.55 13.54 -10.07
N MET A 91 -17.53 12.44 -9.33
CA MET A 91 -16.39 12.09 -8.48
C MET A 91 -15.12 11.84 -9.30
N ALA A 92 -15.23 11.20 -10.46
CA ALA A 92 -14.11 10.96 -11.36
C ALA A 92 -13.52 12.28 -11.90
N LEU A 93 -14.37 13.26 -12.24
CA LEU A 93 -13.92 14.59 -12.67
C LEU A 93 -13.20 15.33 -11.53
N GLU A 94 -13.74 15.29 -10.32
CA GLU A 94 -13.10 15.91 -9.15
C GLU A 94 -11.73 15.27 -8.85
N GLN A 95 -11.66 13.93 -8.88
CA GLN A 95 -10.41 13.20 -8.69
C GLN A 95 -9.37 13.58 -9.75
N GLN A 96 -9.78 13.69 -11.01
CA GLN A 96 -8.89 14.11 -12.10
C GLN A 96 -8.35 15.53 -11.87
N GLN A 97 -9.22 16.47 -11.48
CA GLN A 97 -8.82 17.84 -11.17
C GLN A 97 -7.84 17.90 -10.00
N ARG A 98 -8.11 17.17 -8.91
CA ARG A 98 -7.23 17.11 -7.74
C ARG A 98 -5.85 16.54 -8.10
N VAL A 99 -5.78 15.53 -8.96
CA VAL A 99 -4.49 14.97 -9.42
C VAL A 99 -3.71 16.01 -10.23
N VAL A 100 -4.36 16.74 -11.13
CA VAL A 100 -3.71 17.79 -11.92
C VAL A 100 -3.23 18.94 -11.03
N GLU A 101 -4.05 19.38 -10.07
CA GLU A 101 -3.68 20.43 -9.13
C GLU A 101 -2.47 20.03 -8.27
N LEU A 102 -2.49 18.82 -7.70
CA LEU A 102 -1.37 18.29 -6.93
C LEU A 102 -0.10 18.21 -7.79
N GLN A 103 -0.22 17.82 -9.06
CA GLN A 103 0.91 17.78 -9.98
C GLN A 103 1.48 19.17 -10.26
N GLN A 104 0.64 20.20 -10.41
CA GLN A 104 1.08 21.59 -10.58
C GLN A 104 1.71 22.16 -9.30
N GLN A 105 1.17 21.82 -8.13
CA GLN A 105 1.76 22.21 -6.84
C GLN A 105 3.15 21.60 -6.66
N ARG A 106 3.35 20.34 -7.09
CA ARG A 106 4.68 19.69 -7.03
C ARG A 106 5.70 20.32 -7.97
N GLN A 107 5.28 20.93 -9.07
CA GLN A 107 6.19 21.65 -9.98
C GLN A 107 6.52 23.07 -9.50
N SER A 108 5.62 23.71 -8.77
CA SER A 108 5.81 25.08 -8.26
C SER A 108 6.45 25.15 -6.88
N GLN A 109 6.50 24.05 -6.12
CA GLN A 109 7.35 24.00 -4.93
C GLN A 109 8.82 24.00 -5.35
N PRO A 110 9.61 25.03 -5.00
CA PRO A 110 11.05 24.98 -5.18
C PRO A 110 11.57 23.81 -4.35
N THR A 111 12.24 22.87 -5.00
CA THR A 111 13.08 21.89 -4.29
C THR A 111 13.94 22.67 -3.30
N PRO A 112 13.92 22.35 -1.98
CA PRO A 112 14.68 23.11 -1.01
C PRO A 112 16.14 23.18 -1.45
N ALA A 113 16.69 24.39 -1.50
CA ALA A 113 17.98 24.74 -2.12
C ALA A 113 19.22 24.22 -1.37
N PHE A 114 19.11 23.09 -0.68
CA PHE A 114 20.23 22.38 -0.05
C PHE A 114 20.45 20.99 -0.68
N PRO A 115 20.68 20.88 -2.00
CA PRO A 115 20.97 19.61 -2.63
C PRO A 115 22.36 19.13 -2.19
N GLY A 116 22.41 18.08 -1.37
CA GLY A 116 23.61 17.24 -1.26
C GLY A 116 24.32 17.14 0.09
N PHE A 117 24.06 18.00 1.09
CA PHE A 117 24.63 17.80 2.44
C PHE A 117 23.64 17.16 3.40
N LEU A 118 22.40 17.68 3.44
CA LEU A 118 21.32 17.05 4.19
C LEU A 118 20.79 15.82 3.47
N ASP A 119 20.68 15.81 2.14
CA ASP A 119 20.30 14.60 1.39
C ASP A 119 21.18 13.41 1.76
N LYS A 120 22.52 13.54 1.85
CA LYS A 120 23.37 12.38 2.20
C LYS A 120 23.25 11.90 3.65
N MET A 121 22.81 12.77 4.57
CA MET A 121 22.49 12.38 5.94
C MET A 121 21.06 11.84 6.08
N LEU A 122 20.11 12.37 5.31
CA LEU A 122 18.71 11.94 5.30
C LEU A 122 18.48 10.68 4.45
N ASP A 123 19.20 10.47 3.36
CA ASP A 123 19.10 9.32 2.45
C ASP A 123 19.64 8.03 3.12
N ASN A 124 20.43 8.17 4.19
CA ASN A 124 20.86 7.05 5.03
C ASN A 124 20.09 6.94 6.38
N VAL A 125 19.17 7.89 6.68
CA VAL A 125 18.43 7.95 7.98
C VAL A 125 16.91 7.96 7.83
N LEU A 126 16.37 8.31 6.65
CA LEU A 126 14.93 8.28 6.34
C LEU A 126 14.46 7.12 5.42
N PRO A 127 15.19 6.02 5.18
CA PRO A 127 14.71 5.03 4.20
C PRO A 127 13.41 4.30 4.61
N ASP A 128 12.93 4.52 5.84
CA ASP A 128 11.82 3.77 6.42
C ASP A 128 10.66 4.68 6.86
N THR A 129 10.37 5.79 6.18
CA THR A 129 9.15 6.55 6.49
C THR A 129 7.91 5.73 6.13
N CYS A 130 7.05 5.48 7.10
CA CYS A 130 5.88 4.62 6.97
C CYS A 130 4.61 5.39 7.37
N GLU A 131 3.48 5.10 6.72
CA GLU A 131 2.18 5.59 7.18
C GLU A 131 1.45 4.53 8.02
N SER A 132 1.67 3.26 7.67
CA SER A 132 1.05 2.09 8.25
C SER A 132 2.07 0.98 8.52
N ASN A 133 1.72 0.01 9.38
CA ASN A 133 2.58 -1.14 9.68
C ASN A 133 2.88 -2.02 8.46
N PHE A 134 2.11 -1.89 7.38
CA PHE A 134 2.27 -2.66 6.15
C PHE A 134 3.34 -2.08 5.21
N ASP A 135 3.75 -0.84 5.46
CA ASP A 135 4.79 -0.17 4.66
C ASP A 135 6.21 -0.60 5.09
N CYS A 136 6.32 -1.34 6.19
CA CYS A 136 7.57 -1.82 6.76
C CYS A 136 7.83 -3.28 6.38
N GLU A 137 9.08 -3.62 6.00
CA GLU A 137 9.49 -5.00 5.82
C GLU A 137 9.41 -5.76 7.14
N ALA A 138 8.67 -6.88 7.16
CA ALA A 138 8.55 -7.73 8.33
C ALA A 138 9.94 -8.19 8.81
N PRO A 139 10.29 -8.06 10.11
CA PRO A 139 9.41 -7.91 11.28
C PRO A 139 9.29 -6.47 11.81
N LYS A 140 9.66 -5.45 11.03
CA LYS A 140 9.58 -4.06 11.46
C LYS A 140 8.11 -3.59 11.50
N VAL A 141 7.83 -2.64 12.36
CA VAL A 141 6.52 -1.99 12.50
C VAL A 141 6.66 -0.48 12.34
N CYS A 142 5.58 0.19 11.96
CA CYS A 142 5.61 1.63 11.85
C CYS A 142 5.46 2.28 13.23
N CYS A 143 6.52 2.91 13.72
CA CYS A 143 6.51 3.64 14.99
C CYS A 143 6.39 5.13 14.74
N ASP A 144 5.50 5.77 15.48
CA ASP A 144 5.27 7.21 15.44
C ASP A 144 6.00 7.89 16.61
N PHE A 145 6.99 8.72 16.29
CA PHE A 145 7.74 9.53 17.27
C PHE A 145 7.21 10.98 17.34
N GLY A 146 6.01 11.24 16.82
CA GLY A 146 5.32 12.53 16.84
C GLY A 146 5.81 13.53 15.80
N VAL A 147 7.09 13.48 15.42
CA VAL A 147 7.68 14.31 14.35
C VAL A 147 8.09 13.50 13.12
N SER A 148 8.21 12.18 13.27
CA SER A 148 8.51 11.26 12.18
C SER A 148 7.91 9.89 12.49
N LYS A 149 7.40 9.24 11.44
CA LYS A 149 7.01 7.85 11.47
C LYS A 149 8.09 7.04 10.79
N VAL A 150 8.66 6.07 11.48
CA VAL A 150 9.74 5.23 10.94
C VAL A 150 9.55 3.76 11.28
N CYS A 151 9.98 2.87 10.39
CA CYS A 151 9.96 1.44 10.66
C CYS A 151 10.97 1.08 11.76
N CYS A 152 10.48 0.66 12.92
CA CYS A 152 11.30 0.19 14.02
C CYS A 152 11.25 -1.33 14.11
N ALA A 153 12.37 -1.93 14.54
CA ALA A 153 12.34 -3.30 15.02
C ALA A 153 11.41 -3.35 16.23
N GLY A 154 10.31 -4.09 16.11
CA GLY A 154 9.40 -4.28 17.23
C GLY A 154 10.17 -4.84 18.41
N GLY A 155 10.35 -4.04 19.46
CA GLY A 155 11.10 -4.47 20.64
C GLY A 155 10.50 -5.78 21.19
N PRO A 156 11.21 -6.54 22.04
CA PRO A 156 10.79 -7.85 22.54
C PRO A 156 9.46 -7.85 23.33
N LYS A 157 8.80 -6.70 23.48
CA LYS A 157 7.49 -6.52 24.10
C LYS A 157 6.35 -6.29 23.11
N GLN A 158 6.60 -6.18 21.80
CA GLN A 158 5.53 -6.26 20.83
C GLN A 158 5.10 -7.72 20.72
N ARG A 159 4.12 -8.09 21.56
CA ARG A 159 3.35 -9.30 21.36
C ARG A 159 2.80 -9.22 19.94
N SER A 160 3.28 -10.12 19.09
CA SER A 160 2.71 -10.28 17.76
C SER A 160 1.20 -10.40 17.93
N ARG A 161 0.44 -9.48 17.32
CA ARG A 161 -1.02 -9.62 17.28
C ARG A 161 -1.42 -10.88 16.51
N GLU A 162 -0.49 -11.43 15.73
CA GLU A 162 -0.57 -12.77 15.18
C GLU A 162 -0.11 -13.78 16.26
N GLY A 163 -1.06 -14.28 17.07
CA GLY A 163 -0.85 -15.58 17.71
C GLY A 163 -1.28 -15.77 19.15
N GLU A 164 -1.74 -14.74 19.89
CA GLU A 164 -2.34 -14.99 21.21
C GLU A 164 -3.80 -15.46 21.01
N LEU A 165 -3.97 -16.74 20.69
CA LEU A 165 -5.28 -17.39 20.62
C LEU A 165 -5.94 -17.28 22.00
N ALA A 166 -6.96 -16.44 22.10
CA ALA A 166 -7.80 -16.37 23.29
C ALA A 166 -8.68 -17.62 23.37
N LEU A 167 -8.61 -18.34 24.49
CA LEU A 167 -9.51 -19.46 24.78
C LEU A 167 -10.93 -18.89 25.02
N VAL A 168 -11.83 -19.12 24.06
CA VAL A 168 -13.25 -18.79 24.22
C VAL A 168 -13.94 -19.98 24.93
N PRO A 169 -14.57 -19.78 26.10
CA PRO A 169 -15.31 -20.85 26.76
C PRO A 169 -16.52 -21.26 25.92
N VAL A 170 -16.61 -22.55 25.59
CA VAL A 170 -17.76 -23.12 24.91
C VAL A 170 -18.83 -23.44 25.95
N PRO A 171 -20.06 -22.91 25.84
CA PRO A 171 -21.15 -23.32 26.72
C PRO A 171 -21.43 -24.81 26.53
N VAL A 172 -21.38 -25.57 27.63
CA VAL A 172 -21.79 -26.98 27.65
C VAL A 172 -23.21 -27.08 28.16
N ASP A 173 -24.07 -27.77 27.40
CA ASP A 173 -25.41 -28.11 27.86
C ASP A 173 -25.30 -29.20 28.93
N VAL A 174 -25.48 -28.80 30.19
CA VAL A 174 -25.66 -29.76 31.29
C VAL A 174 -27.03 -30.40 31.15
N MET A 175 -27.06 -31.63 30.63
CA MET A 175 -28.28 -32.44 30.66
C MET A 175 -28.68 -32.70 32.12
N PRO A 176 -29.96 -32.47 32.49
CA PRO A 176 -30.43 -32.72 33.84
C PRO A 176 -30.36 -34.23 34.16
N PRO A 177 -30.08 -34.60 35.42
CA PRO A 177 -30.02 -36.00 35.83
C PRO A 177 -31.36 -36.68 35.57
N ASN A 178 -31.30 -37.79 34.84
CA ASN A 178 -32.44 -38.64 34.51
C ASN A 178 -32.88 -39.38 35.78
N ASN A 179 -33.74 -38.73 36.56
CA ASN A 179 -34.29 -39.30 37.79
C ASN A 179 -35.39 -40.31 37.41
N ARG A 180 -34.98 -41.53 37.01
CA ARG A 180 -35.86 -42.69 36.95
C ARG A 180 -35.71 -43.49 38.23
N TYR A 181 -36.65 -43.29 39.15
CA TYR A 181 -37.07 -44.28 40.15
C TYR A 181 -38.53 -44.63 39.87
#